data_AF-A0A350T4V3-F1
#
_entry.id   AF-A0A350T4V3-F1
#
_cell.length_a   1.000
_cell.length_b   1.000
_cell.length_c   1.000
_cell.angle_alpha   90.00
_cell.angle_beta   90.00
_cell.angle_gamma   90.00
#
_symmetry.space_group_name_H-M   'P 1'
#
loop_
_entity.id
_entity.type
_entity.pdbx_description
1 polymer ?
#
loop_
_entity_poly.entity_id
_entity_poly.type
_entity_poly.pdbx_seq_one_letter_code
_entity_poly.pdbx_strand_id
1 'polypeptide(L)'
;MLPILRGYGALIADEILATGAKVNVWDLGNEVERGVGGIAVPPIAQPPGWTYKAPDAVDPEIGKLDLVRYVRMSEADRVAWLSRHLWPYIGQAFAAVAEGIRSVDKQARFSTHTSGMVAYSPSVFAGFFRSLDAAGFKAEEAGLSYYPSADGKPANRFTAFKDMVAAATARLNRPVFIAEYGYPVGPFKFGKDNWANEVPNFPVSVQGQAKYLREVVAWGARTGHLSGIRPWAPDLPVPGWGEMSLFALEGRKATARPSIDSIREGLAAAGKP
;
A
#
# COMPACT_ATOMS: atom_id res chain seq x y z
N MET A 1 10.80 -18.77 14.82
CA MET A 1 10.30 -18.14 13.58
C MET A 1 11.34 -17.26 12.89
N LEU A 2 12.01 -16.33 13.58
CA LEU A 2 12.98 -15.41 12.96
C LEU A 2 14.12 -16.08 12.15
N PRO A 3 14.76 -17.18 12.60
CA PRO A 3 15.77 -17.86 11.77
C PRO A 3 15.23 -18.39 10.44
N ILE A 4 13.97 -18.86 10.42
CA ILE A 4 13.30 -19.34 9.20
C ILE A 4 13.05 -18.17 8.26
N LEU A 5 12.57 -17.03 8.77
CA LEU A 5 12.36 -15.82 7.97
C LEU A 5 13.66 -15.26 7.38
N ARG A 6 14.76 -15.32 8.14
CA ARG A 6 16.09 -14.96 7.63
C ARG A 6 16.55 -15.90 6.52
N GLY A 7 16.37 -17.21 6.70
CA GLY A 7 16.66 -18.21 5.66
C GLY A 7 15.81 -17.98 4.40
N TYR A 8 14.52 -17.70 4.57
CA TYR A 8 13.61 -17.36 3.47
C TYR A 8 14.08 -16.12 2.69
N GLY A 9 14.45 -15.04 3.39
CA GLY A 9 14.97 -13.84 2.75
C GLY A 9 16.24 -14.10 1.93
N ALA A 10 17.17 -14.90 2.46
CA ALA A 10 18.40 -15.27 1.73
C ALA A 10 18.09 -16.13 0.50
N LEU A 11 17.22 -17.14 0.64
CA LEU A 11 16.84 -18.04 -0.44
C LEU A 11 16.20 -17.27 -1.61
N ILE A 12 15.19 -16.43 -1.34
CA ILE A 12 14.51 -15.65 -2.38
C ILE A 12 15.45 -14.65 -3.04
N ALA A 13 16.34 -14.00 -2.28
CA ALA A 13 17.32 -13.10 -2.85
C ALA A 13 18.27 -13.82 -3.81
N ASP A 14 18.77 -14.99 -3.41
CA ASP A 14 19.64 -15.82 -4.26
C ASP A 14 18.93 -16.23 -5.55
N GLU A 15 17.71 -16.79 -5.46
CA GLU A 15 16.95 -17.24 -6.62
C GLU A 15 16.65 -16.10 -7.60
N ILE A 16 16.20 -14.95 -7.12
CA ILE A 16 15.86 -13.81 -7.99
C ILE A 16 17.11 -13.22 -8.64
N LEU A 17 18.18 -13.00 -7.88
CA LEU A 17 19.39 -12.38 -8.42
C LEU A 17 20.15 -13.32 -9.37
N ALA A 18 20.05 -14.64 -9.17
CA ALA A 18 20.61 -15.64 -10.08
C ALA A 18 19.99 -15.58 -11.50
N THR A 19 18.77 -15.03 -11.65
CA THR A 19 18.17 -14.79 -12.98
C THR A 19 18.85 -13.66 -13.76
N GLY A 20 19.73 -12.88 -13.12
CA GLY A 20 20.32 -11.66 -13.67
C GLY A 20 19.45 -10.41 -13.47
N ALA A 21 18.31 -10.54 -12.77
CA ALA A 21 17.49 -9.41 -12.39
C ALA A 21 18.25 -8.44 -11.48
N LYS A 22 18.04 -7.14 -11.69
CA LYS A 22 18.48 -6.09 -10.76
C LYS A 22 17.28 -5.63 -9.95
N VAL A 23 17.34 -5.81 -8.64
CA VAL A 23 16.27 -5.38 -7.74
C VAL A 23 16.61 -4.01 -7.17
N ASN A 24 15.79 -3.00 -7.50
CA ASN A 24 16.00 -1.64 -7.00
C ASN A 24 15.55 -1.49 -5.54
N VAL A 25 14.42 -2.13 -5.20
CA VAL A 25 13.78 -2.10 -3.88
C VAL A 25 13.02 -3.41 -3.68
N TRP A 26 13.16 -4.00 -2.51
CA TRP A 26 12.45 -5.20 -2.06
C TRP A 26 11.21 -4.78 -1.25
N ASP A 27 10.00 -5.00 -1.76
CA ASP A 27 8.76 -4.76 -1.02
C ASP A 27 8.44 -5.95 -0.11
N LEU A 28 8.41 -5.74 1.21
CA LEU A 28 8.12 -6.80 2.17
C LEU A 28 6.66 -6.76 2.61
N GLY A 29 5.93 -7.83 2.28
CA GLY A 29 4.51 -7.98 2.57
C GLY A 29 3.59 -7.14 1.67
N ASN A 30 2.29 -7.27 1.86
CA ASN A 30 1.27 -6.52 1.13
C ASN A 30 0.20 -6.05 2.11
N GLU A 31 -0.07 -4.74 2.19
CA GLU A 31 -1.09 -4.16 3.08
C GLU A 31 -1.02 -4.66 4.54
N VAL A 32 0.15 -4.45 5.15
CA VAL A 32 0.56 -5.24 6.33
C VAL A 32 0.25 -4.60 7.69
N GLU A 33 -0.42 -3.44 7.75
CA GLU A 33 -0.68 -2.75 9.02
C GLU A 33 -1.57 -3.57 9.99
N ARG A 34 -2.27 -4.58 9.47
CA ARG A 34 -3.12 -5.49 10.25
C ARG A 34 -2.52 -6.89 10.40
N GLY A 35 -1.38 -7.15 9.78
CA GLY A 35 -0.66 -8.39 9.95
C GLY A 35 0.09 -8.91 8.74
N VAL A 36 0.99 -9.86 8.98
CA VAL A 36 1.73 -10.59 7.97
C VAL A 36 2.18 -11.95 8.51
N GLY A 37 2.24 -12.97 7.64
CA GLY A 37 2.93 -14.24 7.96
C GLY A 37 2.44 -14.95 9.24
N GLY A 38 1.15 -14.84 9.57
CA GLY A 38 0.56 -15.40 10.78
C GLY A 38 0.58 -14.48 12.01
N ILE A 39 1.36 -13.41 12.00
CA ILE A 39 1.29 -12.32 12.98
C ILE A 39 0.21 -11.34 12.49
N ALA A 40 -1.05 -11.64 12.75
CA ALA A 40 -2.16 -10.86 12.21
C ALA A 40 -3.36 -10.86 13.14
N VAL A 41 -4.15 -9.79 13.11
CA VAL A 41 -5.49 -9.79 13.73
C VAL A 41 -6.41 -10.78 12.98
N PRO A 42 -7.50 -11.27 13.60
CA PRO A 42 -8.49 -12.11 12.94
C PRO A 42 -8.99 -11.49 11.61
N PRO A 43 -9.12 -12.28 10.54
CA PRO A 43 -9.55 -11.77 9.24
C PRO A 43 -11.03 -11.38 9.23
N ILE A 44 -11.40 -10.53 8.27
CA ILE A 44 -12.78 -10.05 8.05
C ILE A 44 -13.73 -11.20 7.71
N ALA A 45 -13.25 -12.15 6.90
CA ALA A 45 -14.00 -13.32 6.47
C ALA A 45 -13.12 -14.56 6.63
N GLN A 46 -13.72 -15.62 7.16
CA GLN A 46 -13.10 -16.93 7.25
C GLN A 46 -13.70 -17.81 6.15
N PRO A 47 -12.87 -18.47 5.32
CA PRO A 47 -13.37 -19.51 4.42
C PRO A 47 -14.13 -20.57 5.22
N PRO A 48 -15.17 -21.20 4.64
CA PRO A 48 -15.86 -22.32 5.30
C PRO A 48 -14.86 -23.41 5.74
N GLY A 49 -14.93 -23.81 7.00
CA GLY A 49 -14.03 -24.82 7.58
C GLY A 49 -12.65 -24.31 8.01
N TRP A 50 -12.35 -23.03 7.81
CA TRP A 50 -11.16 -22.40 8.37
C TRP A 50 -11.45 -21.82 9.75
N THR A 51 -10.53 -22.00 10.71
CA THR A 51 -10.61 -21.40 12.04
C THR A 51 -9.36 -20.59 12.27
N TYR A 52 -9.53 -19.30 12.54
CA TYR A 52 -8.43 -18.44 12.94
C TYR A 52 -7.74 -19.03 14.18
N LYS A 53 -6.44 -19.27 14.07
CA LYS A 53 -5.57 -19.56 15.21
C LYS A 53 -4.75 -18.31 15.45
N ALA A 54 -4.97 -17.70 16.61
CA ALA A 54 -4.23 -16.53 17.00
C ALA A 54 -2.72 -16.84 17.05
N PRO A 55 -1.85 -15.86 16.79
CA PRO A 55 -0.42 -15.98 17.04
C PRO A 55 -0.15 -15.93 18.55
N ASP A 56 -0.78 -16.83 19.31
CA ASP A 56 -0.77 -16.86 20.78
C ASP A 56 0.65 -17.05 21.34
N ALA A 57 1.55 -17.62 20.54
CA ALA A 57 2.97 -17.76 20.85
C ALA A 57 3.80 -16.48 20.62
N VAL A 58 3.19 -15.41 20.11
CA VAL A 58 3.81 -14.09 19.86
C VAL A 58 3.28 -13.06 20.84
N ASP A 59 1.98 -12.76 20.76
CA ASP A 59 1.26 -11.94 21.73
C ASP A 59 -0.22 -12.35 21.75
N PRO A 60 -0.72 -12.90 22.88
CA PRO A 60 -2.09 -13.38 22.98
C PRO A 60 -3.15 -12.26 22.88
N GLU A 61 -2.78 -10.98 23.05
CA GLU A 61 -3.71 -9.88 22.83
C GLU A 61 -4.12 -9.78 21.35
N ILE A 62 -3.27 -10.19 20.42
CA ILE A 62 -3.57 -10.14 18.98
C ILE A 62 -4.84 -10.92 18.66
N GLY A 63 -5.00 -12.10 19.26
CA GLY A 63 -6.18 -12.94 19.09
C GLY A 63 -7.48 -12.37 19.67
N LYS A 64 -7.39 -11.39 20.58
CA LYS A 64 -8.53 -10.80 21.28
C LYS A 64 -9.11 -9.57 20.59
N LEU A 65 -8.42 -9.02 19.59
CA LEU A 65 -8.91 -7.87 18.83
C LEU A 65 -9.68 -8.34 17.60
N ASP A 66 -11.01 -8.32 17.64
CA ASP A 66 -11.80 -8.52 16.43
C ASP A 66 -11.85 -7.26 15.54
N LEU A 67 -12.26 -7.45 14.28
CA LEU A 67 -12.33 -6.38 13.30
C LEU A 67 -13.35 -5.29 13.69
N VAL A 68 -14.49 -5.66 14.25
CA VAL A 68 -15.55 -4.69 14.63
C VAL A 68 -15.00 -3.74 15.68
N ARG A 69 -14.27 -4.26 16.66
CA ARG A 69 -13.56 -3.46 17.64
C ARG A 69 -12.48 -2.62 16.97
N TYR A 70 -11.62 -3.20 16.13
CA TYR A 70 -10.57 -2.45 15.41
C TYR A 70 -11.10 -1.23 14.66
N VAL A 71 -12.18 -1.39 13.88
CA VAL A 71 -12.74 -0.28 13.07
C VAL A 71 -13.43 0.79 13.93
N ARG A 72 -13.92 0.43 15.12
CA ARG A 72 -14.58 1.34 16.06
C ARG A 72 -13.61 2.07 16.99
N MET A 73 -12.37 1.61 17.11
CA MET A 73 -11.35 2.29 17.91
C MET A 73 -11.09 3.70 17.37
N SER A 74 -10.88 4.64 18.28
CA SER A 74 -10.32 5.94 17.92
C SER A 74 -8.95 5.76 17.28
N GLU A 75 -8.51 6.73 16.48
CA GLU A 75 -7.19 6.66 15.85
C GLU A 75 -6.07 6.51 16.89
N ALA A 76 -6.19 7.23 18.02
CA ALA A 76 -5.23 7.18 19.11
C ALA A 76 -5.17 5.80 19.78
N ASP A 77 -6.33 5.21 20.11
CA ASP A 77 -6.39 3.87 20.71
C ASP A 77 -5.86 2.81 19.75
N ARG A 78 -6.20 2.94 18.46
CA ARG A 78 -5.74 2.01 17.42
C ARG A 78 -4.22 2.04 17.31
N VAL A 79 -3.61 3.23 17.24
CA VAL A 79 -2.15 3.40 17.23
C VAL A 79 -1.53 2.82 18.49
N ALA A 80 -2.06 3.17 19.66
CA ALA A 80 -1.51 2.73 20.95
C ALA A 80 -1.53 1.21 21.07
N TRP A 81 -2.64 0.57 20.70
CA TRP A 81 -2.77 -0.88 20.76
C TRP A 81 -1.85 -1.57 19.74
N LEU A 82 -1.88 -1.15 18.46
CA LEU A 82 -1.10 -1.82 17.42
C LEU A 82 0.40 -1.65 17.63
N SER A 83 0.84 -0.47 18.09
CA SER A 83 2.26 -0.20 18.40
C SER A 83 2.76 -1.02 19.60
N ARG A 84 1.86 -1.50 20.46
CA ARG A 84 2.21 -2.34 21.61
C ARG A 84 2.17 -3.83 21.26
N HIS A 85 1.15 -4.25 20.53
CA HIS A 85 0.80 -5.67 20.44
C HIS A 85 1.06 -6.31 19.07
N LEU A 86 1.15 -5.54 17.98
CA LEU A 86 1.22 -6.10 16.63
C LEU A 86 2.45 -5.63 15.85
N TRP A 87 2.56 -4.31 15.63
CA TRP A 87 3.57 -3.73 14.75
C TRP A 87 5.02 -4.03 15.13
N PRO A 88 5.41 -4.11 16.43
CA PRO A 88 6.76 -4.51 16.79
C PRO A 88 7.15 -5.90 16.24
N TYR A 89 6.22 -6.86 16.30
CA TYR A 89 6.47 -8.22 15.83
C TYR A 89 6.51 -8.31 14.30
N ILE A 90 5.69 -7.51 13.61
CA ILE A 90 5.80 -7.34 12.14
C ILE A 90 7.19 -6.77 11.79
N GLY A 91 7.63 -5.74 12.50
CA GLY A 91 8.95 -5.13 12.28
C GLY A 91 10.10 -6.11 12.52
N GLN A 92 10.03 -6.93 13.57
CA GLN A 92 11.03 -7.99 13.81
C GLN A 92 11.04 -9.05 12.71
N ALA A 93 9.87 -9.46 12.23
CA ALA A 93 9.75 -10.41 11.12
C ALA A 93 10.38 -9.84 9.84
N PHE A 94 10.09 -8.58 9.51
CA PHE A 94 10.67 -7.90 8.36
C PHE A 94 12.17 -7.66 8.51
N ALA A 95 12.65 -7.30 9.69
CA ALA A 95 14.08 -7.15 9.95
C ALA A 95 14.81 -8.47 9.69
N ALA A 96 14.25 -9.60 10.13
CA ALA A 96 14.84 -10.92 9.87
C ALA A 96 14.88 -11.26 8.37
N VAL A 97 13.81 -10.99 7.62
CA VAL A 97 13.79 -11.18 6.15
C VAL A 97 14.81 -10.26 5.48
N ALA A 98 14.86 -8.99 5.86
CA ALA A 98 15.79 -8.00 5.33
C ALA A 98 17.26 -8.37 5.62
N GLU A 99 17.57 -8.91 6.80
CA GLU A 99 18.89 -9.47 7.12
C GLU A 99 19.25 -10.65 6.20
N GLY A 100 18.27 -11.50 5.90
CA GLY A 100 18.43 -12.62 4.96
C GLY A 100 18.78 -12.13 3.56
N ILE A 101 17.98 -11.20 3.04
CA ILE A 101 18.23 -10.57 1.73
C ILE A 101 19.59 -9.87 1.72
N ARG A 102 19.92 -9.10 2.77
CA ARG A 102 21.23 -8.43 2.91
C ARG A 102 22.40 -9.41 3.10
N SER A 103 22.17 -10.67 3.39
CA SER A 103 23.23 -11.67 3.39
C SER A 103 23.75 -11.94 1.97
N VAL A 104 22.87 -11.85 0.96
CA VAL A 104 23.12 -12.04 -0.47
C VAL A 104 23.36 -10.71 -1.19
N ASP A 105 22.49 -9.71 -1.00
CA ASP A 105 22.59 -8.36 -1.56
C ASP A 105 22.85 -7.31 -0.47
N LYS A 106 24.12 -6.97 -0.26
CA LYS A 106 24.54 -6.02 0.79
C LYS A 106 23.94 -4.63 0.64
N GLN A 107 23.51 -4.25 -0.56
CA GLN A 107 22.98 -2.93 -0.87
C GLN A 107 21.45 -2.91 -0.96
N ALA A 108 20.79 -4.03 -0.62
CA ALA A 108 19.35 -4.14 -0.66
C ALA A 108 18.66 -3.00 0.12
N ARG A 109 17.74 -2.35 -0.60
CA ARG A 109 16.79 -1.35 -0.11
C ARG A 109 15.41 -1.98 0.03
N PHE A 110 14.62 -1.51 0.98
CA PHE A 110 13.34 -2.10 1.32
C PHE A 110 12.20 -1.08 1.25
N SER A 111 11.04 -1.59 0.89
CA SER A 111 9.76 -0.91 1.04
C SER A 111 8.76 -1.82 1.75
N THR A 112 7.70 -1.21 2.24
CA THR A 112 6.47 -1.91 2.62
C THR A 112 5.34 -0.89 2.58
N HIS A 113 4.10 -1.37 2.68
CA HIS A 113 2.96 -0.49 2.58
C HIS A 113 1.75 -0.91 3.42
N THR A 114 0.94 0.08 3.79
CA THR A 114 -0.34 -0.10 4.46
C THR A 114 -1.49 -0.17 3.46
N SER A 115 -2.64 -0.70 3.86
CA SER A 115 -3.86 -0.73 3.05
C SER A 115 -4.48 0.65 2.81
N GLY A 116 -5.47 0.67 1.91
CA GLY A 116 -6.31 1.84 1.64
C GLY A 116 -7.12 2.33 2.86
N MET A 117 -7.28 1.52 3.91
CA MET A 117 -7.94 1.95 5.15
C MET A 117 -7.16 3.07 5.88
N VAL A 118 -5.85 3.17 5.62
CA VAL A 118 -4.96 4.12 6.27
C VAL A 118 -4.76 5.39 5.41
N ALA A 119 -5.32 5.43 4.19
CA ALA A 119 -5.13 6.52 3.23
C ALA A 119 -5.57 7.91 3.72
N TYR A 120 -6.31 7.99 4.84
CA TYR A 120 -6.77 9.23 5.47
C TYR A 120 -6.41 9.33 6.97
N SER A 121 -5.55 8.44 7.48
CA SER A 121 -5.20 8.35 8.91
C SER A 121 -3.70 8.53 9.14
N PRO A 122 -3.20 9.78 9.20
CA PRO A 122 -1.77 10.04 9.22
C PRO A 122 -1.09 9.59 10.52
N SER A 123 -1.83 9.41 11.63
CA SER A 123 -1.23 8.92 12.88
C SER A 123 -1.11 7.40 12.87
N VAL A 124 -2.04 6.68 12.23
CA VAL A 124 -1.92 5.22 11.98
C VAL A 124 -0.74 4.96 11.07
N PHE A 125 -0.66 5.67 9.95
CA PHE A 125 0.45 5.53 8.99
C PHE A 125 1.80 5.78 9.67
N ALA A 126 1.96 6.93 10.34
CA ALA A 126 3.23 7.26 10.99
C ALA A 126 3.53 6.35 12.19
N GLY A 127 2.51 5.92 12.94
CA GLY A 127 2.65 4.97 14.04
C GLY A 127 3.18 3.61 13.58
N PHE A 128 2.67 3.13 12.44
CA PHE A 128 3.10 1.88 11.83
C PHE A 128 4.59 1.93 11.48
N PHE A 129 5.00 2.90 10.65
CA PHE A 129 6.40 2.99 10.20
C PHE A 129 7.38 3.27 11.35
N ARG A 130 7.01 4.08 12.35
CA ARG A 130 7.85 4.25 13.55
C ARG A 130 8.02 2.96 14.35
N SER A 131 6.98 2.13 14.41
CA SER A 131 7.04 0.84 15.10
C SER A 131 7.95 -0.15 14.36
N LEU A 132 7.91 -0.14 13.02
CA LEU A 132 8.85 -0.91 12.22
C LEU A 132 10.29 -0.44 12.41
N ASP A 133 10.53 0.87 12.34
CA ASP A 133 11.85 1.47 12.56
C ASP A 133 12.40 1.07 13.95
N ALA A 134 11.57 1.16 15.00
CA ALA A 134 11.94 0.79 16.37
C ALA A 134 12.22 -0.72 16.54
N ALA A 135 11.63 -1.56 15.71
CA ALA A 135 11.84 -3.00 15.69
C ALA A 135 13.01 -3.44 14.79
N GLY A 136 13.76 -2.49 14.21
CA GLY A 136 14.96 -2.77 13.40
C GLY A 136 14.71 -2.92 11.90
N PHE A 137 13.47 -2.72 11.43
CA PHE A 137 13.17 -2.69 10.00
C PHE A 137 12.91 -1.27 9.52
N LYS A 138 13.89 -0.71 8.80
CA LYS A 138 13.78 0.61 8.20
C LYS A 138 13.40 0.48 6.73
N ALA A 139 12.14 0.81 6.40
CA ALA A 139 11.70 0.95 5.03
C ALA A 139 12.18 2.29 4.45
N GLU A 140 13.04 2.25 3.43
CA GLU A 140 13.46 3.45 2.71
C GLU A 140 12.29 4.11 1.97
N GLU A 141 11.31 3.32 1.51
CA GLU A 141 10.07 3.82 0.91
C GLU A 141 8.88 3.40 1.78
N ALA A 142 8.13 4.39 2.30
CA ALA A 142 6.94 4.16 3.11
C ALA A 142 5.68 4.28 2.25
N GLY A 143 4.97 3.16 2.06
CA GLY A 143 3.89 3.08 1.07
C GLY A 143 2.50 2.97 1.66
N LEU A 144 1.50 3.25 0.83
CA LEU A 144 0.11 2.85 1.06
C LEU A 144 -0.62 2.52 -0.24
N SER A 145 -1.67 1.72 -0.16
CA SER A 145 -2.66 1.58 -1.24
C SER A 145 -3.61 2.77 -1.26
N TYR A 146 -3.92 3.28 -2.46
CA TYR A 146 -4.83 4.41 -2.64
C TYR A 146 -5.79 4.19 -3.80
N TYR A 147 -7.04 3.89 -3.45
CA TYR A 147 -8.15 3.75 -4.38
C TYR A 147 -9.20 4.81 -4.08
N PRO A 148 -9.06 6.04 -4.63
CA PRO A 148 -9.92 7.15 -4.23
C PRO A 148 -11.39 6.92 -4.54
N SER A 149 -11.72 6.08 -5.52
CA SER A 149 -13.11 5.77 -5.86
C SER A 149 -13.69 4.58 -5.08
N ALA A 150 -12.90 3.87 -4.27
CA ALA A 150 -13.34 2.67 -3.55
C ALA A 150 -14.42 2.95 -2.50
N ASP A 151 -14.37 4.14 -1.88
CA ASP A 151 -15.40 4.62 -0.94
C ASP A 151 -15.83 6.05 -1.34
N GLY A 152 -17.12 6.32 -1.19
CA GLY A 152 -17.70 7.66 -1.29
C GLY A 152 -17.23 8.62 -0.20
N LYS A 153 -16.54 8.15 0.84
CA LYS A 153 -16.08 8.96 1.98
C LYS A 153 -14.54 9.00 2.14
N PRO A 154 -13.98 10.12 2.65
CA PRO A 154 -14.65 11.40 2.84
C PRO A 154 -14.93 12.08 1.49
N ALA A 155 -15.90 13.02 1.45
CA ALA A 155 -16.28 13.69 0.19
C ALA A 155 -15.10 14.45 -0.47
N ASN A 156 -14.21 15.01 0.35
CA ASN A 156 -13.00 15.72 -0.07
C ASN A 156 -11.75 14.82 -0.17
N ARG A 157 -11.92 13.52 -0.45
CA ARG A 157 -10.86 12.48 -0.50
C ARG A 157 -9.54 12.86 -1.17
N PHE A 158 -9.56 13.65 -2.24
CA PHE A 158 -8.30 14.08 -2.87
C PHE A 158 -7.52 15.04 -1.97
N THR A 159 -8.20 16.02 -1.35
CA THR A 159 -7.58 16.92 -0.36
C THR A 159 -7.19 16.15 0.90
N ALA A 160 -8.08 15.29 1.42
CA ALA A 160 -7.81 14.50 2.62
C ALA A 160 -6.58 13.58 2.45
N PHE A 161 -6.38 12.99 1.27
CA PHE A 161 -5.19 12.21 0.96
C PHE A 161 -3.92 13.07 0.98
N LYS A 162 -3.94 14.24 0.34
CA LYS A 162 -2.81 15.17 0.34
C LYS A 162 -2.43 15.61 1.75
N ASP A 163 -3.44 15.93 2.57
CA ASP A 163 -3.24 16.33 3.97
C ASP A 163 -2.65 15.18 4.80
N MET A 164 -3.15 13.95 4.59
CA MET A 164 -2.62 12.75 5.23
C MET A 164 -1.14 12.54 4.88
N VAL A 165 -0.79 12.58 3.59
CA VAL A 165 0.59 12.41 3.13
C VAL A 165 1.50 13.53 3.65
N ALA A 166 1.08 14.80 3.59
CA ALA A 166 1.87 15.91 4.13
C ALA A 166 2.13 15.74 5.64
N ALA A 167 1.12 15.35 6.40
CA ALA A 167 1.27 15.06 7.83
C ALA A 167 2.16 13.84 8.10
N ALA A 168 2.05 12.79 7.29
CA ALA A 168 2.87 11.59 7.39
C ALA A 168 4.35 11.88 7.10
N THR A 169 4.64 12.58 6.01
CA THR A 169 6.01 12.95 5.62
C THR A 169 6.66 13.84 6.68
N ALA A 170 5.92 14.81 7.25
CA ALA A 170 6.41 15.63 8.37
C ALA A 170 6.75 14.81 9.63
N ARG A 171 6.01 13.72 9.90
CA ARG A 171 6.21 12.86 11.08
C ARG A 171 7.29 11.80 10.91
N LEU A 172 7.57 11.38 9.67
CA LEU A 172 8.51 10.31 9.35
C LEU A 172 9.82 10.83 8.75
N ASN A 173 9.85 12.09 8.35
CA ASN A 173 10.97 12.72 7.64
C ASN A 173 11.42 11.91 6.41
N ARG A 174 10.46 11.36 5.66
CA ARG A 174 10.69 10.66 4.38
C ARG A 174 9.43 10.75 3.51
N PRO A 175 9.56 10.74 2.17
CA PRO A 175 8.43 10.77 1.26
C PRO A 175 7.58 9.50 1.36
N VAL A 176 6.32 9.60 0.94
CA VAL A 176 5.39 8.47 0.81
C VAL A 176 5.38 7.99 -0.64
N PHE A 177 5.16 6.70 -0.89
CA PHE A 177 4.79 6.24 -2.23
C PHE A 177 3.38 5.65 -2.23
N ILE A 178 2.71 5.72 -3.38
CA ILE A 178 1.46 5.02 -3.58
C ILE A 178 1.80 3.63 -4.13
N ALA A 179 1.65 2.61 -3.28
CA ALA A 179 2.02 1.22 -3.57
C ALA A 179 1.02 0.53 -4.51
N GLU A 180 -0.25 0.90 -4.37
CA GLU A 180 -1.31 0.49 -5.27
C GLU A 180 -2.18 1.68 -5.61
N TYR A 181 -2.49 1.86 -6.89
CA TYR A 181 -3.37 2.93 -7.35
C TYR A 181 -4.34 2.40 -8.40
N GLY A 182 -5.59 2.85 -8.32
CA GLY A 182 -6.62 2.62 -9.32
C GLY A 182 -7.68 3.71 -9.31
N TYR A 183 -8.13 4.12 -10.50
CA TYR A 183 -9.30 4.96 -10.69
C TYR A 183 -10.08 4.46 -11.90
N PRO A 184 -11.38 4.17 -11.78
CA PRO A 184 -12.09 3.49 -12.85
C PRO A 184 -12.53 4.48 -13.93
N VAL A 185 -12.62 3.98 -15.17
CA VAL A 185 -13.17 4.73 -16.32
C VAL A 185 -14.67 4.51 -16.53
N GLY A 186 -15.29 3.66 -15.72
CA GLY A 186 -16.67 3.25 -15.83
C GLY A 186 -17.16 2.54 -14.55
N PRO A 187 -18.39 1.99 -14.56
CA PRO A 187 -18.90 1.23 -13.43
C PRO A 187 -17.95 0.10 -13.03
N PHE A 188 -17.61 0.02 -11.75
CA PHE A 188 -16.66 -0.97 -11.24
C PHE A 188 -17.07 -1.43 -9.84
N LYS A 189 -16.97 -2.74 -9.60
CA LYS A 189 -17.24 -3.35 -8.31
C LYS A 189 -16.07 -4.23 -7.90
N PHE A 190 -15.69 -4.15 -6.63
CA PHE A 190 -14.77 -5.09 -6.03
C PHE A 190 -15.55 -5.96 -5.02
N GLY A 191 -15.71 -7.23 -5.34
CA GLY A 191 -16.66 -8.09 -4.62
C GLY A 191 -18.09 -7.54 -4.72
N LYS A 192 -18.70 -7.20 -3.58
CA LYS A 192 -20.06 -6.64 -3.52
C LYS A 192 -20.08 -5.11 -3.52
N ASP A 193 -18.93 -4.48 -3.30
CA ASP A 193 -18.85 -3.05 -3.04
C ASP A 193 -18.69 -2.25 -4.33
N ASN A 194 -19.39 -1.12 -4.41
CA ASN A 194 -19.21 -0.17 -5.51
C ASN A 194 -17.90 0.58 -5.32
N TRP A 195 -16.99 0.45 -6.29
CA TRP A 195 -15.69 1.12 -6.30
C TRP A 195 -15.60 2.21 -7.38
N ALA A 196 -16.74 2.58 -7.98
CA ALA A 196 -16.88 3.67 -8.93
C ALA A 196 -17.54 4.91 -8.29
N ASN A 197 -17.07 5.33 -7.11
CA ASN A 197 -17.54 6.55 -6.46
C ASN A 197 -16.77 7.78 -6.98
N GLU A 198 -17.45 8.67 -7.69
CA GLU A 198 -16.81 9.82 -8.35
C GLU A 198 -16.16 10.78 -7.38
N VAL A 199 -14.85 11.06 -7.51
CA VAL A 199 -14.20 12.15 -6.77
C VAL A 199 -14.65 13.50 -7.35
N PRO A 200 -14.96 14.52 -6.53
CA PRO A 200 -15.26 15.86 -7.03
C PRO A 200 -14.21 16.35 -8.03
N ASN A 201 -14.66 16.80 -9.21
CA ASN A 201 -13.85 17.24 -10.36
C ASN A 201 -13.14 16.14 -11.17
N PHE A 202 -13.34 14.86 -10.84
CA PHE A 202 -12.80 13.72 -11.56
C PHE A 202 -13.94 12.71 -11.81
N PRO A 203 -14.75 12.86 -12.86
CA PRO A 203 -15.84 11.92 -13.14
C PRO A 203 -15.29 10.50 -13.35
N VAL A 204 -16.11 9.47 -13.14
CA VAL A 204 -15.72 8.09 -13.49
C VAL A 204 -15.80 7.95 -15.01
N SER A 205 -14.68 8.25 -15.67
CA SER A 205 -14.53 8.27 -17.13
C SER A 205 -13.05 8.13 -17.52
N VAL A 206 -12.78 7.87 -18.80
CA VAL A 206 -11.40 7.82 -19.34
C VAL A 206 -10.65 9.12 -19.05
N GLN A 207 -11.29 10.27 -19.26
CA GLN A 207 -10.71 11.58 -18.98
C GLN A 207 -10.55 11.83 -17.48
N GLY A 208 -11.47 11.32 -16.65
CA GLY A 208 -11.37 11.43 -15.20
C GLY A 208 -10.22 10.63 -14.62
N GLN A 209 -10.00 9.39 -15.06
CA GLN A 209 -8.83 8.58 -14.71
C GLN A 209 -7.53 9.30 -15.08
N ALA A 210 -7.45 9.79 -16.32
CA ALA A 210 -6.29 10.53 -16.81
C ALA A 210 -6.04 11.82 -16.01
N LYS A 211 -7.08 12.61 -15.76
CA LYS A 211 -6.98 13.86 -15.00
C LYS A 211 -6.56 13.60 -13.55
N TYR A 212 -7.16 12.61 -12.89
CA TYR A 212 -6.81 12.28 -11.51
C TYR A 212 -5.34 11.92 -11.39
N LEU A 213 -4.88 10.97 -12.21
CA LEU A 213 -3.49 10.51 -12.19
C LEU A 213 -2.51 11.66 -12.48
N ARG A 214 -2.84 12.54 -13.44
CA ARG A 214 -2.04 13.74 -13.72
C ARG A 214 -1.92 14.65 -12.51
N GLU A 215 -3.03 14.97 -11.85
CA GLU A 215 -3.05 15.91 -10.72
C GLU A 215 -2.33 15.35 -9.49
N VAL A 216 -2.47 14.06 -9.18
CA VAL A 216 -1.75 13.45 -8.06
C VAL A 216 -0.24 13.38 -8.33
N VAL A 217 0.17 13.08 -9.57
CA VAL A 217 1.58 13.10 -9.98
C VAL A 217 2.15 14.52 -9.90
N ALA A 218 1.45 15.50 -10.47
CA ALA A 218 1.90 16.89 -10.46
C ALA A 218 2.07 17.43 -9.04
N TRP A 219 1.09 17.18 -8.17
CA TRP A 219 1.16 17.59 -6.77
C TRP A 219 2.30 16.88 -6.03
N GLY A 220 2.40 15.56 -6.16
CA GLY A 220 3.42 14.76 -5.48
C GLY A 220 4.84 15.18 -5.84
N ALA A 221 5.11 15.35 -7.14
CA ALA A 221 6.40 15.80 -7.64
C ALA A 221 6.72 17.24 -7.23
N ARG A 222 5.76 18.18 -7.32
CA ARG A 222 5.97 19.59 -6.97
C ARG A 222 6.28 19.80 -5.49
N THR A 223 5.68 18.98 -4.62
CA THR A 223 5.83 19.11 -3.17
C THR A 223 6.96 18.27 -2.60
N GLY A 224 7.46 17.29 -3.35
CA GLY A 224 8.40 16.28 -2.84
C GLY A 224 7.78 15.32 -1.82
N HIS A 225 6.46 15.37 -1.60
CA HIS A 225 5.78 14.52 -0.63
C HIS A 225 5.59 13.08 -1.14
N LEU A 226 5.51 12.89 -2.46
CA LEU A 226 5.45 11.56 -3.07
C LEU A 226 6.78 11.19 -3.72
N SER A 227 7.29 10.00 -3.43
CA SER A 227 8.45 9.41 -4.14
C SER A 227 8.05 8.59 -5.36
N GLY A 228 6.78 8.21 -5.49
CA GLY A 228 6.29 7.47 -6.64
C GLY A 228 4.84 7.01 -6.52
N ILE A 229 4.32 6.49 -7.63
CA ILE A 229 2.98 5.88 -7.73
C ILE A 229 3.12 4.60 -8.55
N ARG A 230 2.55 3.50 -8.06
CA ARG A 230 2.52 2.20 -8.71
C ARG A 230 1.06 1.83 -8.98
N PRO A 231 0.54 2.10 -10.19
CA PRO A 231 -0.78 1.62 -10.58
C PRO A 231 -0.87 0.10 -10.42
N TRP A 232 -1.96 -0.41 -9.86
CA TRP A 232 -2.14 -1.85 -9.67
C TRP A 232 -2.69 -2.48 -10.95
N ALA A 233 -1.99 -3.51 -11.44
CA ALA A 233 -2.28 -4.22 -12.69
C ALA A 233 -2.74 -3.28 -13.83
N PRO A 234 -1.94 -2.26 -14.19
CA PRO A 234 -2.36 -1.24 -15.14
C PRO A 234 -2.65 -1.84 -16.51
N ASP A 235 -1.99 -2.93 -16.87
CA ASP A 235 -2.01 -3.65 -18.13
C ASP A 235 -2.90 -4.91 -18.11
N LEU A 236 -3.81 -5.03 -17.13
CA LEU A 236 -4.77 -6.12 -17.03
C LEU A 236 -6.19 -5.69 -17.46
N PRO A 237 -6.45 -5.45 -18.77
CA PRO A 237 -7.74 -4.95 -19.25
C PRO A 237 -8.76 -6.09 -19.45
N VAL A 238 -8.93 -6.97 -18.46
CA VAL A 238 -9.82 -8.15 -18.53
C VAL A 238 -11.05 -7.99 -17.62
N PRO A 239 -12.11 -8.78 -17.80
CA PRO A 239 -13.29 -8.71 -16.92
C PRO A 239 -12.92 -8.81 -15.45
N GLY A 240 -13.46 -7.89 -14.64
CA GLY A 240 -13.17 -7.79 -13.20
C GLY A 240 -12.05 -6.79 -12.84
N TRP A 241 -11.27 -6.30 -13.81
CA TRP A 241 -10.28 -5.22 -13.59
C TRP A 241 -10.20 -4.18 -14.72
N GLY A 242 -10.79 -4.45 -15.89
CA GLY A 242 -10.60 -3.64 -17.09
C GLY A 242 -10.99 -2.17 -16.98
N GLU A 243 -11.93 -1.82 -16.12
CA GLU A 243 -12.29 -0.42 -15.86
C GLU A 243 -11.22 0.31 -15.04
N MET A 244 -10.48 -0.38 -14.17
CA MET A 244 -9.36 0.16 -13.39
C MET A 244 -8.04 0.21 -14.18
N SER A 245 -7.87 -0.67 -15.16
CA SER A 245 -6.71 -0.73 -16.05
C SER A 245 -6.42 0.64 -16.72
N LEU A 246 -5.15 0.91 -16.99
CA LEU A 246 -4.69 2.02 -17.82
C LEU A 246 -4.67 1.66 -19.31
N PHE A 247 -5.20 0.49 -19.67
CA PHE A 247 -5.35 0.00 -21.03
C PHE A 247 -6.82 -0.35 -21.30
N ALA A 248 -7.24 -0.21 -22.54
CA ALA A 248 -8.51 -0.73 -23.04
C ALA A 248 -8.24 -2.00 -23.85
N LEU A 249 -9.08 -3.01 -23.71
CA LEU A 249 -9.04 -4.22 -24.53
C LEU A 249 -10.11 -4.16 -25.61
N GLU A 250 -9.69 -4.26 -26.87
CA GLU A 250 -10.59 -4.40 -28.01
C GLU A 250 -10.21 -5.68 -28.77
N GLY A 251 -11.10 -6.69 -28.70
CA GLY A 251 -10.78 -8.04 -29.15
C GLY A 251 -9.57 -8.62 -28.40
N ARG A 252 -8.45 -8.82 -29.10
CA ARG A 252 -7.17 -9.32 -28.54
C ARG A 252 -6.11 -8.23 -28.39
N LYS A 253 -6.45 -6.97 -28.66
CA LYS A 253 -5.51 -5.85 -28.66
C LYS A 253 -5.73 -4.97 -27.43
N ALA A 254 -4.70 -4.85 -26.60
CA ALA A 254 -4.65 -3.86 -25.54
C ALA A 254 -4.10 -2.54 -26.11
N THR A 255 -4.80 -1.42 -25.85
CA THR A 255 -4.38 -0.08 -26.25
C THR A 255 -4.28 0.80 -25.01
N ALA A 256 -3.17 1.53 -24.86
CA ALA A 256 -2.98 2.44 -23.74
C ALA A 256 -4.07 3.52 -23.72
N ARG A 257 -4.60 3.80 -22.53
CA ARG A 257 -5.49 4.94 -22.29
C ARG A 257 -4.66 6.22 -22.09
N PRO A 258 -5.28 7.41 -22.23
CA PRO A 258 -4.60 8.68 -21.98
C PRO A 258 -3.97 8.80 -20.58
N SER A 259 -4.42 8.01 -19.62
CA SER A 259 -3.86 7.96 -18.26
C SER A 259 -2.39 7.55 -18.21
N ILE A 260 -1.87 6.80 -19.20
CA ILE A 260 -0.44 6.52 -19.29
C ILE A 260 0.36 7.81 -19.56
N ASP A 261 -0.08 8.61 -20.53
CA ASP A 261 0.57 9.89 -20.87
C ASP A 261 0.42 10.94 -19.76
N SER A 262 -0.68 10.88 -18.99
CA SER A 262 -0.92 11.76 -17.84
C SER A 262 0.18 11.75 -16.79
N ILE A 263 0.95 10.65 -16.65
CA ILE A 263 2.09 10.59 -15.73
C ILE A 263 3.16 11.58 -16.18
N ARG A 264 3.54 11.56 -17.46
CA ARG A 264 4.50 12.49 -18.05
C ARG A 264 3.98 13.93 -17.99
N GLU A 265 2.71 14.14 -18.31
CA GLU A 265 2.07 15.46 -18.21
C GLU A 265 2.09 16.01 -16.78
N GLY A 266 1.82 15.17 -15.79
CA GLY A 266 1.84 15.54 -14.38
C GLY A 266 3.25 15.98 -13.94
N LEU A 267 4.27 15.22 -14.33
CA LEU A 267 5.67 15.59 -14.07
C LEU A 267 6.06 16.90 -14.75
N ALA A 268 5.64 17.12 -16.00
CA ALA A 268 5.90 18.38 -16.69
C ALA A 268 5.20 19.57 -16.02
N ALA A 269 3.97 19.38 -15.54
CA ALA A 269 3.18 20.40 -14.83
C ALA A 269 3.66 20.67 -13.39
N ALA A 270 4.50 19.81 -12.82
CA ALA A 270 5.11 20.04 -11.52
C ALA A 270 6.15 21.18 -11.56
N GLY A 271 6.71 21.48 -12.73
CA GLY A 271 7.90 22.31 -12.87
C GLY A 271 9.18 21.52 -12.54
N LYS A 272 10.36 22.04 -12.89
CA LYS A 272 11.60 21.47 -12.35
C LYS A 272 11.62 21.72 -10.83
N PRO A 273 11.96 20.71 -10.00
CA PRO A 273 12.17 20.94 -8.57
C PRO A 273 13.26 21.97 -8.33
#